data_AF-A0A852M0G2-F1
#
_entry.id   AF-A0A852M0G2-F1
#
_cell.length_a   1.000
_cell.length_b   1.000
_cell.length_c   1.000
_cell.angle_alpha   90.00
_cell.angle_beta   90.00
_cell.angle_gamma   90.00
#
_symmetry.space_group_name_H-M   'P 1'
#
loop_
_entity.id
_entity.type
_entity.pdbx_description
1 polymer ?
#
loop_
_entity_poly.entity_id
_entity_poly.type
_entity_poly.pdbx_seq_one_letter_code
_entity_poly.pdbx_strand_id
1 'polypeptide(L)'
;LTAFALRILGQVNQYINLDQISVCNSLLWLIDNCQMPDGSFSEFSNYQPVKLQGTLPKETKEKSLYLTAFCVIGIEKSIKICPTQNIHDAKNKAGDYLLKNVGSAQSPFTLAITAYALALVDPNHPSAQSAFSALKKEAYIVGDPPIYRFWRDAFKAHDQHAPSSTTAQMVETTAYALLTTLLRGDKTYANPIIKWLSEEQRYGGGFYSTQDTINALEALTEYSLLVKHLNLDMSVKVAYKNSGSINLFKLTEDNFVGRTMTIPLDDDIYVSTGSSTGIATVNVKTVYNTIGTSEESCNFELKIAPKRDDGKGREDGPLGRLEACAKYRPGAREPQSGSAHAVMDIGLVSGLEANTEDLSTLASGVDQLIEDYEIKDGHVILQIDSVPANNFLCVGFRISELFKVGMLNPATFTVYEYHAPGVSHVFRL
;
A
#
# COMPACT_ATOMS: atom_id res chain seq x y z
N LEU A 1 6.09 4.54 -12.60
CA LEU A 1 4.92 3.74 -13.07
C LEU A 1 5.25 2.74 -14.19
N THR A 2 6.01 3.11 -15.22
CA THR A 2 6.33 2.23 -16.37
C THR A 2 6.89 0.85 -15.97
N ALA A 3 7.84 0.80 -15.03
CA ALA A 3 8.37 -0.45 -14.51
C ALA A 3 7.30 -1.35 -13.85
N PHE A 4 6.31 -0.75 -13.19
CA PHE A 4 5.19 -1.49 -12.61
C PHE A 4 4.29 -2.09 -13.70
N ALA A 5 3.95 -1.31 -14.72
CA ALA A 5 3.17 -1.81 -15.86
C ALA A 5 3.91 -2.97 -16.55
N LEU A 6 5.22 -2.84 -16.76
CA LEU A 6 6.07 -3.91 -17.29
C LEU A 6 6.03 -5.17 -16.43
N ARG A 7 6.09 -5.04 -15.09
CA ARG A 7 5.91 -6.18 -14.17
C ARG A 7 4.59 -6.93 -14.44
N ILE A 8 3.47 -6.20 -14.45
CA ILE A 8 2.13 -6.78 -14.65
C ILE A 8 2.02 -7.44 -16.02
N LEU A 9 2.39 -6.72 -17.09
CA LEU A 9 2.35 -7.23 -18.46
C LEU A 9 3.23 -8.49 -18.59
N GLY A 10 4.41 -8.48 -17.99
CA GLY A 10 5.30 -9.64 -17.92
C GLY A 10 4.65 -10.88 -17.31
N GLN A 11 3.92 -10.71 -16.19
CA GLN A 11 3.21 -11.80 -15.52
C GLN A 11 2.00 -12.29 -16.32
N VAL A 12 1.19 -11.37 -16.85
CA VAL A 12 -0.02 -11.70 -17.62
C VAL A 12 0.31 -12.39 -18.94
N ASN A 13 1.48 -12.11 -19.54
CA ASN A 13 1.90 -12.71 -20.80
C ASN A 13 2.02 -14.25 -20.76
N GLN A 14 2.07 -14.86 -19.57
CA GLN A 14 2.04 -16.32 -19.43
C GLN A 14 0.68 -16.94 -19.80
N TYR A 15 -0.39 -16.13 -19.75
CA TYR A 15 -1.77 -16.58 -19.94
C TYR A 15 -2.45 -15.92 -21.13
N ILE A 16 -2.05 -14.68 -21.47
CA ILE A 16 -2.62 -13.90 -22.57
C ILE A 16 -1.48 -13.31 -23.39
N ASN A 17 -1.46 -13.58 -24.69
CA ASN A 17 -0.45 -13.01 -25.58
C ASN A 17 -0.58 -11.48 -25.64
N LEU A 18 0.50 -10.77 -25.34
CA LEU A 18 0.57 -9.32 -25.40
C LEU A 18 1.25 -8.84 -26.68
N ASP A 19 1.05 -7.57 -27.03
CA ASP A 19 1.81 -6.94 -28.10
C ASP A 19 3.28 -6.78 -27.69
N GLN A 20 4.12 -7.64 -28.27
CA GLN A 20 5.55 -7.65 -28.05
C GLN A 20 6.20 -6.30 -28.37
N ILE A 21 5.75 -5.60 -29.42
CA ILE A 21 6.35 -4.34 -29.86
C ILE A 21 6.14 -3.25 -28.79
N SER A 22 4.92 -3.13 -28.25
CA SER A 22 4.62 -2.18 -27.18
C SER A 22 5.44 -2.44 -25.92
N VAL A 23 5.61 -3.71 -25.51
CA VAL A 23 6.44 -4.07 -24.35
C VAL A 23 7.92 -3.78 -24.60
N CYS A 24 8.44 -4.13 -25.78
CA CYS A 24 9.82 -3.81 -26.17
C CYS A 24 10.09 -2.31 -26.16
N ASN A 25 9.21 -1.50 -26.76
CA ASN A 25 9.36 -0.04 -26.78
C ASN A 25 9.33 0.55 -25.36
N SER A 26 8.49 0.00 -24.48
CA SER A 26 8.41 0.43 -23.07
C SER A 26 9.68 0.08 -22.29
N LEU A 27 10.27 -1.09 -22.54
CA LEU A 27 11.55 -1.51 -21.96
C LEU A 27 12.69 -0.63 -22.46
N LEU A 28 12.78 -0.41 -23.77
CA LEU A 28 13.78 0.46 -24.39
C LEU A 28 13.66 1.90 -23.87
N TRP A 29 12.45 2.45 -23.79
CA TRP A 29 12.22 3.77 -23.21
C TRP A 29 12.76 3.85 -21.78
N LEU A 30 12.47 2.85 -20.95
CA LEU A 30 12.91 2.82 -19.55
C LEU A 30 14.44 2.80 -19.45
N ILE A 31 15.13 1.93 -20.22
CA ILE A 31 16.60 1.81 -20.12
C ILE A 31 17.34 2.97 -20.78
N ASP A 32 16.83 3.49 -21.91
CA ASP A 32 17.53 4.52 -22.68
C ASP A 32 17.35 5.92 -22.08
N ASN A 33 16.20 6.16 -21.42
CA ASN A 33 15.88 7.49 -20.90
C ASN A 33 16.05 7.60 -19.39
N CYS A 34 15.85 6.50 -18.64
CA CYS A 34 15.80 6.55 -17.16
C CYS A 34 16.98 5.89 -16.46
N GLN A 35 17.83 5.12 -17.17
CA GLN A 35 19.01 4.52 -16.57
C GLN A 35 20.22 5.47 -16.62
N MET A 36 20.87 5.64 -15.48
CA MET A 36 22.05 6.47 -15.32
C MET A 36 23.34 5.73 -15.75
N PRO A 37 24.44 6.47 -16.01
CA PRO A 37 25.72 5.86 -16.36
C PRO A 37 26.27 4.88 -15.33
N ASP A 38 25.93 5.03 -14.04
CA ASP A 38 26.34 4.13 -12.95
C ASP A 38 25.45 2.88 -12.80
N GLY A 39 24.35 2.80 -13.56
CA GLY A 39 23.39 1.69 -13.54
C GLY A 39 22.12 1.94 -12.73
N SER A 40 22.08 3.01 -11.92
CA SER A 40 20.87 3.40 -11.18
C SER A 40 19.76 3.89 -12.10
N PHE A 41 18.51 3.87 -11.61
CA PHE A 41 17.38 4.51 -12.29
C PHE A 41 16.99 5.81 -11.59
N SER A 42 16.58 6.81 -12.37
CA SER A 42 16.08 8.10 -11.89
C SER A 42 14.61 8.33 -12.29
N GLU A 43 13.86 8.99 -11.41
CA GLU A 43 12.49 9.45 -11.67
C GLU A 43 12.54 10.92 -12.11
N PHE A 44 11.84 11.24 -13.21
CA PHE A 44 11.83 12.59 -13.78
C PHE A 44 10.48 13.28 -13.66
N SER A 45 9.42 12.55 -13.27
CA SER A 45 8.16 13.16 -12.86
C SER A 45 8.26 13.70 -11.43
N ASN A 46 7.25 14.48 -11.02
CA ASN A 46 7.12 14.97 -9.66
C ASN A 46 6.56 13.92 -8.69
N TYR A 47 6.15 12.76 -9.21
CA TYR A 47 5.51 11.70 -8.46
C TYR A 47 6.42 11.12 -7.39
N GLN A 48 5.93 11.07 -6.15
CA GLN A 48 6.64 10.50 -5.02
C GLN A 48 5.93 9.23 -4.52
N PRO A 49 6.37 8.01 -4.92
CA PRO A 49 5.65 6.78 -4.59
C PRO A 49 5.70 6.44 -3.10
N VAL A 50 6.83 6.68 -2.44
CA VAL A 50 7.03 6.29 -1.05
C VAL A 50 7.83 7.37 -0.33
N LYS A 51 7.43 7.66 0.91
CA LYS A 51 8.20 8.48 1.83
C LYS A 51 9.21 7.60 2.56
N LEU A 52 10.51 7.88 2.36
CA LEU A 52 11.59 7.14 3.00
C LEU A 52 12.23 7.98 4.11
N GLN A 53 12.78 7.29 5.11
CA GLN A 53 13.39 7.93 6.27
C GLN A 53 14.83 8.35 6.01
N GLY A 54 15.34 9.27 6.85
CA GLY A 54 16.72 9.73 6.86
C GLY A 54 16.86 11.23 6.61
N THR A 55 18.09 11.73 6.71
CA THR A 55 18.42 13.07 6.24
C THR A 55 18.27 13.14 4.72
N LEU A 56 18.10 14.33 4.13
CA LEU A 56 17.93 14.49 2.67
C LEU A 56 18.96 13.68 1.84
N PRO A 57 20.29 13.71 2.12
CA PRO A 57 21.25 12.91 1.35
C PRO A 57 21.07 11.40 1.52
N LYS A 58 20.61 10.94 2.69
CA LYS A 58 20.33 9.52 2.96
C LYS A 58 19.04 9.08 2.26
N GLU A 59 18.01 9.92 2.32
CA GLU A 59 16.74 9.72 1.61
C GLU A 59 16.98 9.61 0.10
N THR A 60 17.82 10.47 -0.49
CA THR A 60 18.16 10.38 -1.92
C THR A 60 18.81 9.04 -2.28
N LYS A 61 19.72 8.53 -1.44
CA LYS A 61 20.35 7.22 -1.66
C LYS A 61 19.37 6.05 -1.51
N GLU A 62 18.54 6.08 -0.46
CA GLU A 62 17.46 5.11 -0.26
C GLU A 62 16.47 5.11 -1.43
N LYS A 63 16.07 6.29 -1.91
CA LYS A 63 15.18 6.46 -3.08
C LYS A 63 15.79 5.88 -4.35
N SER A 64 17.07 6.14 -4.59
CA SER A 64 17.79 5.58 -5.75
C SER A 64 17.86 4.04 -5.69
N LEU A 65 18.18 3.47 -4.51
CA LEU A 65 18.17 2.02 -4.31
C LEU A 65 16.79 1.41 -4.54
N TYR A 66 15.76 1.98 -3.90
CA TYR A 66 14.37 1.55 -4.04
C TYR A 66 13.94 1.58 -5.51
N LEU A 67 14.12 2.71 -6.21
CA LEU A 67 13.69 2.87 -7.59
C LEU A 67 14.45 1.94 -8.54
N THR A 68 15.76 1.79 -8.34
CA THR A 68 16.57 0.87 -9.14
C THR A 68 16.12 -0.58 -8.94
N ALA A 69 15.87 -1.00 -7.69
CA ALA A 69 15.35 -2.33 -7.40
C ALA A 69 13.96 -2.55 -8.01
N PHE A 70 13.08 -1.55 -7.91
CA PHE A 70 11.75 -1.56 -8.50
C PHE A 70 11.79 -1.72 -10.03
N CYS A 71 12.68 -0.99 -10.72
CA CYS A 71 12.91 -1.12 -12.15
C CYS A 71 13.48 -2.49 -12.54
N VAL A 72 14.45 -3.02 -11.78
CA VAL A 72 15.01 -4.36 -12.01
C VAL A 72 13.92 -5.44 -11.93
N ILE A 73 13.02 -5.36 -10.94
CA ILE A 73 11.88 -6.29 -10.82
C ILE A 73 10.98 -6.21 -12.05
N GLY A 74 10.62 -5.00 -12.49
CA GLY A 74 9.77 -4.80 -13.67
C GLY A 74 10.39 -5.31 -14.96
N ILE A 75 11.69 -5.04 -15.16
CA ILE A 75 12.45 -5.52 -16.32
C ILE A 75 12.54 -7.04 -16.28
N GLU A 76 12.95 -7.65 -15.17
CA GLU A 76 13.09 -9.12 -15.09
C GLU A 76 11.77 -9.84 -15.34
N LYS A 77 10.66 -9.34 -14.80
CA LYS A 77 9.34 -9.97 -14.98
C LYS A 77 8.84 -9.90 -16.42
N SER A 78 9.31 -8.96 -17.24
CA SER A 78 8.90 -8.78 -18.64
C SER A 78 9.96 -9.15 -19.68
N ILE A 79 11.19 -9.44 -19.27
CA ILE A 79 12.34 -9.63 -20.18
C ILE A 79 12.13 -10.75 -21.19
N LYS A 80 11.36 -11.79 -20.84
CA LYS A 80 11.04 -12.90 -21.73
C LYS A 80 10.22 -12.50 -22.95
N ILE A 81 9.48 -11.39 -22.87
CA ILE A 81 8.71 -10.84 -23.99
C ILE A 81 9.65 -10.15 -24.99
N CYS A 82 10.71 -9.50 -24.49
CA CYS A 82 11.68 -8.77 -25.30
C CYS A 82 13.15 -9.15 -24.94
N PRO A 83 13.62 -10.34 -25.32
CA PRO A 83 14.93 -10.86 -24.89
C PRO A 83 16.07 -10.29 -25.75
N THR A 84 16.26 -8.97 -25.72
CA THR A 84 17.36 -8.32 -26.45
C THR A 84 18.60 -8.17 -25.58
N GLN A 85 19.79 -8.25 -26.18
CA GLN A 85 21.05 -8.11 -25.45
C GLN A 85 21.13 -6.76 -24.71
N ASN A 86 20.66 -5.68 -25.33
CA ASN A 86 20.67 -4.35 -24.70
C ASN A 86 19.88 -4.32 -23.38
N ILE A 87 18.69 -4.95 -23.34
CA ILE A 87 17.87 -5.03 -22.12
C ILE A 87 18.56 -5.92 -21.06
N HIS A 88 19.19 -7.02 -21.46
CA HIS A 88 19.98 -7.85 -20.55
C HIS A 88 21.17 -7.08 -19.95
N ASP A 89 21.91 -6.33 -20.76
CA ASP A 89 23.05 -5.53 -20.32
C ASP A 89 22.61 -4.41 -19.35
N ALA A 90 21.52 -3.70 -19.68
CA ALA A 90 20.94 -2.69 -18.81
C ALA A 90 20.49 -3.26 -17.46
N LYS A 91 19.82 -4.43 -17.47
CA LYS A 91 19.43 -5.14 -16.24
C LYS A 91 20.66 -5.51 -15.40
N ASN A 92 21.68 -6.09 -16.01
CA ASN A 92 22.90 -6.51 -15.32
C ASN A 92 23.63 -5.30 -14.72
N LYS A 93 23.70 -4.19 -15.46
CA LYS A 93 24.28 -2.93 -14.98
C LYS A 93 23.54 -2.37 -13.76
N ALA A 94 22.21 -2.44 -13.75
CA ALA A 94 21.40 -2.08 -12.59
C ALA A 94 21.59 -3.05 -11.41
N GLY A 95 21.71 -4.36 -11.70
CA GLY A 95 22.10 -5.37 -10.72
C GLY A 95 23.46 -5.03 -10.08
N ASP A 96 24.47 -4.70 -10.87
CA ASP A 96 25.80 -4.29 -10.40
C ASP A 96 25.73 -3.04 -9.51
N TYR A 97 24.90 -2.06 -9.87
CA TYR A 97 24.65 -0.89 -9.03
C TYR A 97 24.08 -1.30 -7.67
N LEU A 98 23.04 -2.14 -7.64
CA LEU A 98 22.43 -2.62 -6.40
C LEU A 98 23.43 -3.44 -5.57
N LEU A 99 24.21 -4.32 -6.19
CA LEU A 99 25.23 -5.13 -5.52
C LEU A 99 26.29 -4.26 -4.82
N LYS A 100 26.73 -3.17 -5.47
CA LYS A 100 27.72 -2.24 -4.92
C LYS A 100 27.15 -1.38 -3.79
N ASN A 101 25.85 -1.05 -3.85
CA ASN A 101 25.23 -0.07 -2.97
C ASN A 101 24.31 -0.67 -1.88
N VAL A 102 24.03 -1.98 -1.88
CA VAL A 102 23.12 -2.61 -0.91
C VAL A 102 23.53 -2.39 0.55
N GLY A 103 24.82 -2.31 0.83
CA GLY A 103 25.33 -2.00 2.18
C GLY A 103 24.98 -0.59 2.67
N SER A 104 24.47 0.28 1.81
CA SER A 104 23.98 1.60 2.17
C SER A 104 22.48 1.64 2.53
N ALA A 105 21.75 0.54 2.31
CA ALA A 105 20.36 0.42 2.75
C ALA A 105 20.26 0.59 4.28
N GLN A 106 19.44 1.54 4.71
CA GLN A 106 19.23 1.93 6.11
C GLN A 106 17.90 1.42 6.65
N SER A 107 16.90 1.20 5.78
CA SER A 107 15.60 0.67 6.18
C SER A 107 15.45 -0.81 5.82
N PRO A 108 14.77 -1.62 6.66
CA PRO A 108 14.40 -2.99 6.31
C PRO A 108 13.61 -3.07 5.00
N PHE A 109 12.80 -2.06 4.70
CA PHE A 109 12.04 -1.95 3.46
C PHE A 109 12.96 -1.89 2.22
N THR A 110 13.89 -0.93 2.18
CA THR A 110 14.84 -0.77 1.06
C THR A 110 15.74 -2.00 0.93
N LEU A 111 16.14 -2.60 2.06
CA LEU A 111 16.91 -3.85 2.05
C LEU A 111 16.10 -5.03 1.48
N ALA A 112 14.82 -5.16 1.82
CA ALA A 112 13.98 -6.27 1.37
C ALA A 112 13.72 -6.21 -0.14
N ILE A 113 13.31 -5.06 -0.69
CA ILE A 113 13.10 -4.91 -2.13
C ILE A 113 14.41 -5.10 -2.91
N THR A 114 15.54 -4.61 -2.38
CA THR A 114 16.85 -4.80 -3.00
C THR A 114 17.27 -6.27 -2.97
N ALA A 115 17.09 -6.95 -1.85
CA ALA A 115 17.39 -8.39 -1.73
C ALA A 115 16.55 -9.22 -2.70
N TYR A 116 15.27 -8.88 -2.88
CA TYR A 116 14.40 -9.52 -3.85
C TYR A 116 14.85 -9.27 -5.29
N ALA A 117 15.11 -8.02 -5.66
CA ALA A 117 15.62 -7.65 -6.99
C ALA A 117 16.94 -8.36 -7.32
N LEU A 118 17.87 -8.45 -6.36
CA LEU A 118 19.13 -9.16 -6.53
C LEU A 118 18.93 -10.68 -6.67
N ALA A 119 18.01 -11.26 -5.89
CA ALA A 119 17.69 -12.69 -5.98
C ALA A 119 17.03 -13.07 -7.30
N LEU A 120 16.31 -12.14 -7.94
CA LEU A 120 15.78 -12.30 -9.30
C LEU A 120 16.88 -12.28 -10.38
N VAL A 121 17.95 -11.49 -10.20
CA VAL A 121 19.07 -11.42 -11.16
C VAL A 121 19.99 -12.63 -11.03
N ASP A 122 20.53 -12.87 -9.84
CA ASP A 122 21.33 -14.06 -9.53
C ASP A 122 21.27 -14.36 -8.01
N PRO A 123 20.48 -15.37 -7.59
CA PRO A 123 20.35 -15.73 -6.18
C PRO A 123 21.65 -16.31 -5.60
N ASN A 124 22.59 -16.77 -6.43
CA ASN A 124 23.84 -17.37 -5.97
C ASN A 124 24.96 -16.34 -5.77
N HIS A 125 24.80 -15.10 -6.26
CA HIS A 125 25.81 -14.06 -6.13
C HIS A 125 26.12 -13.74 -4.64
N PRO A 126 27.40 -13.64 -4.22
CA PRO A 126 27.78 -13.42 -2.82
C PRO A 126 27.11 -12.21 -2.15
N SER A 127 26.96 -11.08 -2.85
CA SER A 127 26.26 -9.92 -2.28
C SER A 127 24.74 -10.11 -2.20
N ALA A 128 24.12 -10.91 -3.07
CA ALA A 128 22.71 -11.28 -2.94
C ALA A 128 22.49 -12.16 -1.70
N GLN A 129 23.41 -13.12 -1.45
CA GLN A 129 23.43 -13.91 -0.22
C GLN A 129 23.66 -13.05 1.03
N SER A 130 24.56 -12.06 0.94
CA SER A 130 24.86 -11.13 2.02
C SER A 130 23.67 -10.21 2.32
N ALA A 131 23.00 -9.69 1.29
CA ALA A 131 21.79 -8.88 1.42
C ALA A 131 20.67 -9.68 2.09
N PHE A 132 20.43 -10.92 1.66
CA PHE A 132 19.45 -11.80 2.29
C PHE A 132 19.84 -12.14 3.74
N SER A 133 21.12 -12.37 4.02
CA SER A 133 21.61 -12.62 5.38
C SER A 133 21.43 -11.40 6.30
N ALA A 134 21.65 -10.20 5.78
CA ALA A 134 21.35 -8.95 6.49
C ALA A 134 19.84 -8.83 6.74
N LEU A 135 19.01 -9.11 5.74
CA LEU A 135 17.56 -9.09 5.88
C LEU A 135 17.07 -10.09 6.95
N LYS A 136 17.64 -11.30 6.99
CA LYS A 136 17.31 -12.29 8.03
C LYS A 136 17.60 -11.81 9.45
N LYS A 137 18.59 -10.93 9.65
CA LYS A 137 18.95 -10.36 10.96
C LYS A 137 17.95 -9.30 11.42
N GLU A 138 17.28 -8.62 10.49
CA GLU A 138 16.24 -7.62 10.77
C GLU A 138 14.85 -8.25 11.04
N ALA A 139 14.75 -9.59 11.03
CA ALA A 139 13.47 -10.28 11.19
C ALA A 139 12.96 -10.20 12.63
N TYR A 140 11.70 -9.81 12.79
CA TYR A 140 10.97 -9.92 14.05
C TYR A 140 10.38 -11.33 14.15
N ILE A 141 10.56 -11.95 15.32
CA ILE A 141 10.15 -13.33 15.58
C ILE A 141 9.24 -13.33 16.81
N VAL A 142 8.10 -14.02 16.70
CA VAL A 142 7.18 -14.26 17.82
C VAL A 142 7.06 -15.77 18.03
N GLY A 143 7.29 -16.20 19.28
CA GLY A 143 7.28 -17.61 19.69
C GLY A 143 8.66 -18.28 19.60
N ASP A 144 8.86 -19.31 20.43
CA ASP A 144 10.01 -20.21 20.41
C ASP A 144 9.51 -21.67 20.53
N PRO A 145 9.53 -22.48 19.45
CA PRO A 145 10.04 -22.16 18.10
C PRO A 145 9.23 -21.08 17.36
N PRO A 146 9.77 -20.46 16.29
CA PRO A 146 9.13 -19.35 15.57
C PRO A 146 7.72 -19.68 15.07
N ILE A 147 6.71 -18.97 15.57
CA ILE A 147 5.31 -19.06 15.12
C ILE A 147 5.02 -18.02 14.04
N TYR A 148 5.46 -16.77 14.27
CA TYR A 148 5.36 -15.68 13.31
C TYR A 148 6.74 -15.11 13.00
N ARG A 149 6.92 -14.68 11.74
CA ARG A 149 8.10 -13.95 11.30
C ARG A 149 7.70 -12.84 10.33
N PHE A 150 8.09 -11.61 10.63
CA PHE A 150 7.76 -10.44 9.81
C PHE A 150 8.83 -9.37 9.94
N TRP A 151 8.75 -8.33 9.11
CA TRP A 151 9.67 -7.21 9.10
C TRP A 151 8.91 -5.92 9.30
N ARG A 152 9.37 -5.12 10.26
CA ARG A 152 8.88 -3.77 10.48
C ARG A 152 10.04 -2.80 10.52
N ASP A 153 9.74 -1.53 10.31
CA ASP A 153 10.67 -0.49 10.64
C ASP A 153 10.87 -0.45 12.18
N ALA A 154 12.12 -0.57 12.63
CA ALA A 154 12.47 -0.57 14.04
C ALA A 154 12.06 0.74 14.75
N PHE A 155 11.82 1.81 14.01
CA PHE A 155 11.65 3.16 14.52
C PHE A 155 10.21 3.67 14.51
N LYS A 156 9.25 2.92 13.94
CA LYS A 156 7.82 3.21 14.12
C LYS A 156 7.41 2.72 15.50
N ALA A 157 7.12 3.67 16.40
CA ALA A 157 6.67 3.39 17.76
C ALA A 157 5.34 2.61 17.71
N HIS A 158 5.19 1.67 18.64
CA HIS A 158 3.94 0.94 18.85
C HIS A 158 2.86 1.94 19.28
N ASP A 159 1.81 2.08 18.48
CA ASP A 159 0.60 2.77 18.95
C ASP A 159 -0.11 1.87 19.96
N GLN A 160 -0.22 2.32 21.21
CA GLN A 160 -0.82 1.55 22.30
C GLN A 160 -2.34 1.35 22.15
N HIS A 161 -2.99 2.06 21.23
CA HIS A 161 -4.45 2.10 21.09
C HIS A 161 -4.99 1.52 19.76
N ALA A 162 -4.11 1.05 18.86
CA ALA A 162 -4.54 0.35 17.65
C ALA A 162 -4.72 -1.16 17.91
N PRO A 163 -5.83 -1.80 17.47
CA PRO A 163 -6.03 -3.24 17.61
C PRO A 163 -4.96 -4.07 16.88
N SER A 164 -4.32 -3.51 15.85
CA SER A 164 -3.11 -4.02 15.21
C SER A 164 -2.18 -2.85 14.83
N SER A 165 -0.89 -2.95 15.15
CA SER A 165 0.14 -1.97 14.76
C SER A 165 0.74 -2.23 13.36
N THR A 166 0.12 -3.14 12.59
CA THR A 166 0.56 -3.49 11.24
C THR A 166 0.28 -2.36 10.26
N THR A 167 1.23 -2.12 9.35
CA THR A 167 1.16 -1.06 8.34
C THR A 167 1.38 -1.64 6.94
N ALA A 168 0.93 -0.93 5.89
CA ALA A 168 1.15 -1.34 4.50
C ALA A 168 2.64 -1.64 4.21
N GLN A 169 3.54 -0.78 4.67
CA GLN A 169 4.99 -0.98 4.50
C GLN A 169 5.50 -2.23 5.22
N MET A 170 4.92 -2.62 6.37
CA MET A 170 5.28 -3.84 7.09
C MET A 170 4.91 -5.09 6.27
N VAL A 171 3.70 -5.10 5.70
CA VAL A 171 3.23 -6.16 4.80
C VAL A 171 4.09 -6.22 3.54
N GLU A 172 4.36 -5.08 2.89
CA GLU A 172 5.18 -5.03 1.68
C GLU A 172 6.61 -5.52 1.93
N THR A 173 7.26 -5.05 3.01
CA THR A 173 8.61 -5.50 3.40
C THR A 173 8.64 -7.01 3.62
N THR A 174 7.64 -7.52 4.35
CA THR A 174 7.52 -8.94 4.67
C THR A 174 7.22 -9.79 3.42
N ALA A 175 6.44 -9.26 2.47
CA ALA A 175 6.18 -9.91 1.20
C ALA A 175 7.44 -10.01 0.32
N TYR A 176 8.25 -8.95 0.21
CA TYR A 176 9.55 -9.05 -0.48
C TYR A 176 10.50 -10.04 0.19
N ALA A 177 10.53 -10.07 1.54
CA ALA A 177 11.32 -11.03 2.29
C ALA A 177 10.87 -12.49 2.02
N LEU A 178 9.56 -12.72 1.94
CA LEU A 178 9.00 -14.02 1.58
C LEU A 178 9.38 -14.40 0.14
N LEU A 179 9.13 -13.54 -0.85
CA LEU A 179 9.49 -13.81 -2.25
C LEU A 179 10.98 -14.15 -2.40
N THR A 180 11.85 -13.40 -1.71
CA THR A 180 13.30 -13.67 -1.67
C THR A 180 13.60 -15.05 -1.06
N THR A 181 12.89 -15.41 0.02
CA THR A 181 13.03 -16.73 0.68
C THR A 181 12.59 -17.87 -0.25
N LEU A 182 11.50 -17.69 -0.99
CA LEU A 182 10.97 -18.68 -1.93
C LEU A 182 11.93 -18.93 -3.10
N LEU A 183 12.50 -17.87 -3.69
CA LEU A 183 13.51 -17.98 -4.75
C LEU A 183 14.74 -18.78 -4.31
N ARG A 184 15.03 -18.82 -3.01
CA ARG A 184 16.14 -19.57 -2.42
C ARG A 184 15.77 -20.96 -1.93
N GLY A 185 14.50 -21.35 -2.00
CA GLY A 185 14.01 -22.68 -1.61
C GLY A 185 14.02 -22.96 -0.09
N ASP A 186 14.14 -21.95 0.77
CA ASP A 186 14.18 -22.11 2.24
C ASP A 186 12.77 -22.20 2.85
N LYS A 187 12.10 -23.33 2.61
CA LYS A 187 10.70 -23.57 3.04
C LYS A 187 10.53 -23.45 4.56
N THR A 188 11.50 -23.95 5.33
CA THR A 188 11.49 -23.88 6.79
C THR A 188 11.47 -22.45 7.31
N TYR A 189 12.21 -21.55 6.66
CA TYR A 189 12.21 -20.14 7.02
C TYR A 189 10.95 -19.40 6.56
N ALA A 190 10.32 -19.86 5.48
CA ALA A 190 9.11 -19.26 4.90
C ALA A 190 7.84 -19.51 5.74
N ASN A 191 7.69 -20.68 6.39
CA ASN A 191 6.44 -21.07 7.06
C ASN A 191 5.92 -20.02 8.08
N PRO A 192 6.73 -19.47 8.99
CA PRO A 192 6.26 -18.45 9.93
C PRO A 192 5.93 -17.10 9.27
N ILE A 193 6.50 -16.83 8.09
CA ILE A 193 6.22 -15.62 7.30
C ILE A 193 4.84 -15.74 6.63
N ILE A 194 4.58 -16.91 6.04
CA ILE A 194 3.29 -17.24 5.44
C ILE A 194 2.18 -17.16 6.47
N LYS A 195 2.40 -17.75 7.65
CA LYS A 195 1.39 -17.70 8.71
C LYS A 195 1.02 -16.26 9.07
N TRP A 196 2.01 -15.38 9.22
CA TRP A 196 1.77 -13.97 9.52
C TRP A 196 1.03 -13.25 8.37
N LEU A 197 1.48 -13.39 7.11
CA LEU A 197 0.83 -12.75 5.96
C LEU A 197 -0.61 -13.24 5.75
N SER A 198 -0.88 -14.52 5.93
CA SER A 198 -2.22 -15.08 5.79
C SER A 198 -3.20 -14.56 6.84
N GLU A 199 -2.71 -14.30 8.06
CA GLU A 199 -3.53 -13.74 9.16
C GLU A 199 -3.68 -12.21 9.06
N GLU A 200 -2.76 -11.52 8.35
CA GLU A 200 -2.86 -10.09 8.04
C GLU A 200 -3.74 -9.77 6.81
N GLN A 201 -4.13 -10.79 6.03
CA GLN A 201 -4.99 -10.62 4.88
C GLN A 201 -6.42 -10.26 5.32
N ARG A 202 -6.98 -9.17 4.77
CA ARG A 202 -8.30 -8.67 5.16
C ARG A 202 -9.42 -9.38 4.40
N TYR A 203 -10.64 -9.26 4.95
CA TYR A 203 -11.85 -9.66 4.23
C TYR A 203 -11.92 -8.99 2.85
N GLY A 204 -12.13 -9.78 1.80
CA GLY A 204 -12.06 -9.33 0.40
C GLY A 204 -10.73 -9.65 -0.30
N GLY A 205 -9.74 -10.18 0.43
CA GLY A 205 -8.47 -10.67 -0.13
C GLY A 205 -7.38 -9.61 -0.27
N GLY A 206 -7.68 -8.34 -0.03
CA GLY A 206 -6.71 -7.24 -0.03
C GLY A 206 -5.97 -7.10 1.31
N PHE A 207 -4.98 -6.22 1.30
CA PHE A 207 -4.22 -5.80 2.49
C PHE A 207 -4.49 -4.31 2.79
N TYR A 208 -3.46 -3.51 3.06
CA TYR A 208 -3.62 -2.14 3.54
C TYR A 208 -3.55 -1.11 2.40
N SER A 209 -2.76 -1.35 1.36
CA SER A 209 -2.63 -0.50 0.18
C SER A 209 -2.55 -1.34 -1.11
N THR A 210 -1.98 -0.79 -2.18
CA THR A 210 -1.85 -1.45 -3.49
C THR A 210 -0.56 -2.25 -3.62
N GLN A 211 0.60 -1.67 -3.24
CA GLN A 211 1.91 -2.31 -3.38
C GLN A 211 2.10 -3.49 -2.43
N ASP A 212 1.65 -3.36 -1.19
CA ASP A 212 1.65 -4.48 -0.24
C ASP A 212 0.71 -5.61 -0.69
N THR A 213 -0.49 -5.27 -1.16
CA THR A 213 -1.47 -6.25 -1.65
C THR A 213 -0.93 -7.07 -2.81
N ILE A 214 -0.39 -6.43 -3.85
CA ILE A 214 0.14 -7.19 -5.01
C ILE A 214 1.31 -8.09 -4.62
N ASN A 215 2.25 -7.58 -3.82
CA ASN A 215 3.43 -8.34 -3.41
C ASN A 215 3.05 -9.51 -2.49
N ALA A 216 2.14 -9.28 -1.53
CA ALA A 216 1.69 -10.32 -0.61
C ALA A 216 0.89 -11.41 -1.33
N LEU A 217 -0.01 -11.04 -2.25
CA LEU A 217 -0.75 -12.00 -3.06
C LEU A 217 0.17 -12.82 -3.97
N GLU A 218 1.16 -12.19 -4.61
CA GLU A 218 2.18 -12.92 -5.37
C GLU A 218 2.94 -13.90 -4.47
N ALA A 219 3.41 -13.44 -3.31
CA ALA A 219 4.19 -14.25 -2.39
C ALA A 219 3.42 -15.47 -1.84
N LEU A 220 2.16 -15.26 -1.45
CA LEU A 220 1.26 -16.32 -0.99
C LEU A 220 0.99 -17.33 -2.12
N THR A 221 0.76 -16.84 -3.33
CA THR A 221 0.51 -17.69 -4.51
C THR A 221 1.73 -18.53 -4.88
N GLU A 222 2.91 -17.92 -4.98
CA GLU A 222 4.17 -18.61 -5.28
C GLU A 222 4.50 -19.68 -4.21
N TYR A 223 4.23 -19.38 -2.94
CA TYR A 223 4.39 -20.38 -1.88
C TYR A 223 3.42 -21.56 -2.05
N SER A 224 2.14 -21.27 -2.33
CA SER A 224 1.13 -22.31 -2.58
C SER A 224 1.47 -23.22 -3.75
N LEU A 225 2.13 -22.70 -4.80
CA LEU A 225 2.62 -23.50 -5.94
C LEU A 225 3.82 -24.41 -5.56
N LEU A 226 4.63 -24.00 -4.58
CA LEU A 226 5.84 -24.73 -4.16
C LEU A 226 5.60 -25.80 -3.08
N VAL A 227 4.48 -25.71 -2.37
CA VAL A 227 4.12 -26.63 -1.28
C VAL A 227 3.09 -27.64 -1.76
N LYS A 228 3.16 -28.88 -1.25
CA LYS A 228 2.17 -29.90 -1.59
C LYS A 228 0.81 -29.48 -1.07
N HIS A 229 -0.19 -29.48 -1.94
CA HIS A 229 -1.58 -29.31 -1.53
C HIS A 229 -1.97 -30.40 -0.53
N LEU A 230 -2.50 -29.96 0.61
CA LEU A 230 -3.11 -30.83 1.61
C LEU A 230 -4.58 -31.00 1.23
N ASN A 231 -5.08 -32.24 1.23
CA ASN A 231 -6.49 -32.50 0.98
C ASN A 231 -7.35 -31.79 2.01
N LEU A 232 -8.24 -30.91 1.55
CA LEU A 232 -9.16 -30.16 2.39
C LEU A 232 -10.35 -31.04 2.77
N ASP A 233 -10.44 -31.36 4.06
CA ASP A 233 -11.62 -31.96 4.69
C ASP A 233 -11.72 -31.43 6.12
N MET A 234 -12.51 -30.38 6.29
CA MET A 234 -12.59 -29.64 7.54
C MET A 234 -14.04 -29.32 7.91
N SER A 235 -14.39 -29.58 9.16
CA SER A 235 -15.66 -29.16 9.76
C SER A 235 -15.40 -28.01 10.73
N VAL A 236 -15.65 -26.78 10.28
CA VAL A 236 -15.43 -25.54 11.04
C VAL A 236 -16.73 -25.11 11.71
N LYS A 237 -16.76 -25.17 13.05
CA LYS A 237 -17.89 -24.71 13.85
C LYS A 237 -17.64 -23.28 14.32
N VAL A 238 -18.61 -22.41 14.07
CA VAL A 238 -18.65 -21.04 14.59
C VAL A 238 -19.77 -20.97 15.62
N ALA A 239 -19.47 -20.47 16.81
CA ALA A 239 -20.42 -20.39 17.91
C ALA A 239 -20.19 -19.15 18.77
N TYR A 240 -21.25 -18.71 19.42
CA TYR A 240 -21.18 -17.73 20.50
C TYR A 240 -20.75 -18.43 21.78
N LYS A 241 -20.04 -17.69 22.62
CA LYS A 241 -19.61 -18.14 23.94
C LYS A 241 -20.80 -18.47 24.84
N ASN A 242 -21.82 -17.62 24.86
CA ASN A 242 -22.99 -17.77 25.75
C ASN A 242 -24.29 -18.10 25.01
N SER A 243 -24.38 -17.72 23.73
CA SER A 243 -25.63 -17.79 22.94
C SER A 243 -25.76 -19.01 22.03
N GLY A 244 -24.87 -20.00 22.15
CA GLY A 244 -24.94 -21.28 21.43
C GLY A 244 -24.33 -21.25 20.02
N SER A 245 -24.66 -22.26 19.20
CA SER A 245 -24.03 -22.46 17.89
C SER A 245 -24.57 -21.48 16.84
N ILE A 246 -23.67 -20.89 16.03
CA ILE A 246 -24.04 -20.00 14.93
C ILE A 246 -24.17 -20.81 13.64
N ASN A 247 -23.10 -21.50 13.24
CA ASN A 247 -23.10 -22.30 12.02
C ASN A 247 -22.00 -23.38 12.05
N LEU A 248 -22.14 -24.36 11.14
CA LEU A 248 -21.15 -25.38 10.86
C LEU A 248 -20.82 -25.37 9.36
N PHE A 249 -19.59 -25.02 9.02
CA PHE A 249 -19.08 -25.07 7.66
C PHE A 249 -18.38 -26.39 7.41
N LYS A 250 -18.78 -27.09 6.35
CA LYS A 250 -18.04 -28.25 5.85
C LYS A 250 -17.24 -27.82 4.63
N LEU A 251 -15.93 -27.70 4.81
CA LEU A 251 -14.99 -27.32 3.78
C LEU A 251 -14.37 -28.58 3.17
N THR A 252 -14.48 -28.68 1.85
CA THR A 252 -13.95 -29.79 1.03
C THR A 252 -13.33 -29.22 -0.24
N GLU A 253 -12.59 -30.02 -1.00
CA GLU A 253 -12.07 -29.59 -2.32
C GLU A 253 -13.16 -29.13 -3.30
N ASP A 254 -14.38 -29.68 -3.18
CA ASP A 254 -15.52 -29.24 -4.00
C ASP A 254 -16.20 -27.98 -3.44
N ASN A 255 -16.08 -27.75 -2.13
CA ASN A 255 -16.76 -26.67 -1.41
C ASN A 255 -15.77 -25.99 -0.43
N PHE A 256 -14.78 -25.29 -0.97
CA PHE A 256 -13.69 -24.67 -0.19
C PHE A 256 -14.01 -23.22 0.24
N VAL A 257 -15.05 -22.60 -0.32
CA VAL A 257 -15.50 -21.25 0.03
C VAL A 257 -16.78 -21.32 0.84
N GLY A 258 -16.71 -20.92 2.11
CA GLY A 258 -17.88 -20.73 2.95
C GLY A 258 -18.64 -19.45 2.58
N ARG A 259 -19.97 -19.46 2.67
CA ARG A 259 -20.78 -18.23 2.54
C ARG A 259 -20.49 -17.29 3.71
N THR A 260 -20.35 -16.01 3.41
CA THR A 260 -20.19 -14.96 4.41
C THR A 260 -21.45 -14.84 5.26
N MET A 261 -21.27 -14.53 6.56
CA MET A 261 -22.38 -14.31 7.47
C MET A 261 -22.13 -13.08 8.34
N THR A 262 -23.21 -12.41 8.71
CA THR A 262 -23.21 -11.37 9.73
C THR A 262 -23.38 -12.00 11.10
N ILE A 263 -22.71 -11.46 12.10
CA ILE A 263 -22.85 -11.85 13.50
C ILE A 263 -23.77 -10.82 14.18
N PRO A 264 -25.07 -11.12 14.35
CA PRO A 264 -26.04 -10.13 14.82
C PRO A 264 -26.05 -9.92 16.34
N LEU A 265 -25.51 -10.85 17.12
CA LEU A 265 -25.51 -10.75 18.58
C LEU A 265 -24.21 -10.13 19.08
N ASP A 266 -24.33 -9.30 20.11
CA ASP A 266 -23.21 -8.76 20.87
C ASP A 266 -22.75 -9.81 21.91
N ASP A 267 -22.04 -10.82 21.43
CA ASP A 267 -21.45 -11.90 22.25
C ASP A 267 -20.10 -12.33 21.64
N ASP A 268 -19.21 -12.82 22.49
CA ASP A 268 -17.90 -13.33 22.06
C ASP A 268 -18.09 -14.50 21.09
N ILE A 269 -17.41 -14.47 19.94
CA ILE A 269 -17.39 -15.59 18.99
C ILE A 269 -16.15 -16.45 19.20
N TYR A 270 -16.30 -17.76 19.03
CA TYR A 270 -15.17 -18.68 18.90
C TYR A 270 -15.36 -19.59 17.70
N VAL A 271 -14.22 -19.92 17.08
CA VAL A 271 -14.16 -20.78 15.91
C VAL A 271 -13.37 -22.02 16.30
N SER A 272 -13.94 -23.20 16.07
CA SER A 272 -13.30 -24.47 16.40
C SER A 272 -13.39 -25.45 15.23
N THR A 273 -12.39 -26.31 15.13
CA THR A 273 -12.36 -27.42 14.17
C THR A 273 -12.07 -28.72 14.94
N GLY A 274 -12.66 -29.82 14.47
CA GLY A 274 -12.34 -31.17 14.96
C GLY A 274 -11.10 -31.76 14.28
N SER A 275 -11.00 -33.08 14.29
CA SER A 275 -10.04 -33.79 13.44
C SER A 275 -10.32 -33.47 11.97
N SER A 276 -9.41 -32.76 11.34
CA SER A 276 -9.56 -32.20 10.00
C SER A 276 -8.21 -32.18 9.28
N THR A 277 -8.25 -32.15 7.95
CA THR A 277 -7.08 -32.00 7.09
C THR A 277 -7.21 -30.76 6.21
N GLY A 278 -6.08 -30.16 5.85
CA GLY A 278 -6.04 -28.93 5.07
C GLY A 278 -5.84 -27.67 5.92
N ILE A 279 -5.90 -26.52 5.26
CA ILE A 279 -5.73 -25.19 5.88
C ILE A 279 -6.93 -24.35 5.45
N ALA A 280 -7.58 -23.70 6.41
CA ALA A 280 -8.66 -22.75 6.16
C ALA A 280 -8.35 -21.43 6.86
N THR A 281 -8.64 -20.31 6.20
CA THR A 281 -8.49 -18.97 6.76
C THR A 281 -9.85 -18.45 7.20
N VAL A 282 -9.92 -17.85 8.38
CA VAL A 282 -11.15 -17.29 8.93
C VAL A 282 -10.93 -15.81 9.21
N ASN A 283 -11.67 -14.96 8.51
CA ASN A 283 -11.56 -13.51 8.61
C ASN A 283 -12.84 -12.93 9.21
N VAL A 284 -12.69 -12.07 10.22
CA VAL A 284 -13.79 -11.36 10.87
C VAL A 284 -13.60 -9.87 10.63
N LYS A 285 -14.59 -9.22 10.00
CA LYS A 285 -14.60 -7.77 9.76
C LYS A 285 -15.62 -7.10 10.66
N THR A 286 -15.15 -6.22 11.53
CA THR A 286 -16.00 -5.39 12.39
C THR A 286 -16.10 -3.98 11.81
N VAL A 287 -17.33 -3.45 11.73
CA VAL A 287 -17.60 -2.07 11.30
C VAL A 287 -18.41 -1.39 12.39
N TYR A 288 -17.95 -0.22 12.84
CA TYR A 288 -18.61 0.55 13.89
C TYR A 288 -18.43 2.05 13.64
N ASN A 289 -19.34 2.86 14.19
CA ASN A 289 -19.27 4.31 14.13
C ASN A 289 -18.81 4.86 15.48
N THR A 290 -17.90 5.84 15.48
CA THR A 290 -17.43 6.53 16.68
C THR A 290 -17.91 7.98 16.71
N ILE A 291 -18.06 8.53 17.91
CA ILE A 291 -18.36 9.96 18.13
C ILE A 291 -17.06 10.61 18.61
N GLY A 292 -16.36 11.26 17.67
CA GLY A 292 -15.08 11.95 17.90
C GLY A 292 -14.02 11.52 16.87
N THR A 293 -13.12 12.43 16.54
CA THR A 293 -11.79 12.05 16.03
C THR A 293 -11.01 11.58 17.24
N SER A 294 -10.62 10.32 17.26
CA SER A 294 -9.64 9.85 18.24
C SER A 294 -8.40 10.76 18.15
N GLU A 295 -7.72 10.98 19.28
CA GLU A 295 -6.46 11.75 19.38
C GLU A 295 -5.30 10.98 18.69
N GLU A 296 -5.57 10.47 17.50
CA GLU A 296 -4.72 9.62 16.70
C GLU A 296 -3.52 10.40 16.21
N SER A 297 -2.44 9.67 15.94
CA SER A 297 -1.24 10.16 15.29
C SER A 297 -1.54 10.65 13.87
N CYS A 298 -2.07 11.88 13.73
CA CYS A 298 -2.26 12.48 12.42
C CYS A 298 -0.91 12.85 11.83
N ASN A 299 -0.58 12.26 10.69
CA ASN A 299 0.54 12.70 9.87
C ASN A 299 0.23 14.00 9.11
N PHE A 300 -0.93 14.62 9.34
CA PHE A 300 -1.35 15.86 8.69
C PHE A 300 -1.96 16.85 9.68
N GLU A 301 -1.69 18.14 9.49
CA GLU A 301 -2.49 19.21 10.05
C GLU A 301 -3.57 19.60 9.05
N LEU A 302 -4.82 19.59 9.50
CA LEU A 302 -5.98 19.79 8.64
C LEU A 302 -6.76 21.03 9.06
N LYS A 303 -7.25 21.77 8.07
CA LYS A 303 -8.17 22.90 8.24
C LYS A 303 -9.17 22.85 7.10
N ILE A 304 -10.44 22.95 7.40
CA ILE A 304 -11.47 23.04 6.38
C ILE A 304 -12.49 24.08 6.81
N ALA A 305 -12.84 24.98 5.91
CA ALA A 305 -13.76 26.06 6.21
C ALA A 305 -14.60 26.41 4.97
N PRO A 306 -15.92 26.60 5.13
CA PRO A 306 -16.70 27.24 4.10
C PRO A 306 -16.31 28.72 3.98
N LYS A 307 -16.18 29.19 2.74
CA LYS A 307 -15.99 30.60 2.38
C LYS A 307 -17.24 31.11 1.65
N ARG A 308 -17.58 32.37 1.93
CA ARG A 308 -18.61 33.10 1.19
C ARG A 308 -17.95 33.89 0.06
N ASP A 309 -18.64 34.00 -1.07
CA ASP A 309 -18.11 34.64 -2.29
C ASP A 309 -17.93 36.16 -2.12
N ASP A 310 -18.61 36.73 -1.13
CA ASP A 310 -18.72 38.16 -0.89
C ASP A 310 -17.68 38.61 0.13
N GLY A 311 -16.63 39.30 -0.32
CA GLY A 311 -15.66 40.03 0.53
C GLY A 311 -16.27 41.16 1.38
N LYS A 312 -17.60 41.16 1.62
CA LYS A 312 -18.35 42.07 2.48
C LYS A 312 -19.25 41.23 3.38
N GLY A 313 -18.87 41.13 4.67
CA GLY A 313 -19.55 40.35 5.69
C GLY A 313 -21.01 40.76 5.92
N ARG A 314 -21.92 40.26 5.09
CA ARG A 314 -23.34 40.08 5.43
C ARG A 314 -23.53 38.65 5.88
N GLU A 315 -24.15 38.49 7.05
CA GLU A 315 -24.29 37.20 7.72
C GLU A 315 -25.27 36.22 7.03
N ASP A 316 -25.90 36.60 5.91
CA ASP A 316 -27.07 35.90 5.35
C ASP A 316 -26.97 35.52 3.85
N GLY A 317 -25.76 35.37 3.29
CA GLY A 317 -25.54 34.92 1.90
C GLY A 317 -25.36 33.40 1.77
N PRO A 318 -25.70 32.77 0.61
CA PRO A 318 -25.51 31.34 0.40
C PRO A 318 -24.04 30.94 0.49
N LEU A 319 -23.78 29.74 1.01
CA LEU A 319 -22.46 29.13 1.02
C LEU A 319 -21.96 29.00 -0.43
N GLY A 320 -20.92 29.75 -0.78
CA GLY A 320 -20.44 29.83 -2.16
C GLY A 320 -19.26 28.90 -2.46
N ARG A 321 -18.40 28.63 -1.46
CA ARG A 321 -17.14 27.93 -1.67
C ARG A 321 -16.74 27.12 -0.45
N LEU A 322 -16.10 25.98 -0.66
CA LEU A 322 -15.43 25.20 0.39
C LEU A 322 -13.92 25.31 0.17
N GLU A 323 -13.15 25.51 1.25
CA GLU A 323 -11.68 25.48 1.20
C GLU A 323 -11.16 24.47 2.22
N ALA A 324 -10.49 23.42 1.71
CA ALA A 324 -9.88 22.36 2.49
C ALA A 324 -8.35 22.45 2.37
N CYS A 325 -7.66 22.45 3.50
CA CYS A 325 -6.22 22.63 3.59
C CYS A 325 -5.58 21.50 4.38
N ALA A 326 -4.45 21.01 3.89
CA ALA A 326 -3.61 20.07 4.61
C ALA A 326 -2.14 20.53 4.63
N LYS A 327 -1.43 20.14 5.68
CA LYS A 327 0.02 20.31 5.82
C LYS A 327 0.60 19.04 6.40
N TYR A 328 1.62 18.48 5.78
CA TYR A 328 2.24 17.25 6.25
C TYR A 328 3.00 17.46 7.56
N ARG A 329 2.95 16.46 8.45
CA ARG A 329 3.68 16.40 9.70
C ARG A 329 4.68 15.23 9.62
N PRO A 330 5.93 15.49 9.18
CA PRO A 330 6.93 14.45 9.07
C PRO A 330 7.19 13.77 10.41
N GLY A 331 7.39 12.46 10.39
CA GLY A 331 7.87 11.71 11.55
C GLY A 331 9.28 12.18 11.97
N ALA A 332 9.69 11.84 13.19
CA ALA A 332 10.95 12.33 13.79
C ALA A 332 12.22 12.01 12.97
N ARG A 333 12.18 11.01 12.08
CA ARG A 333 13.29 10.60 11.21
C ARG A 333 13.03 10.86 9.73
N GLU A 334 11.91 11.48 9.40
CA GLU A 334 11.61 11.86 8.02
C GLU A 334 12.16 13.26 7.74
N PRO A 335 12.62 13.49 6.50
CA PRO A 335 13.06 14.82 6.11
C PRO A 335 11.87 15.78 6.07
N GLN A 336 12.15 17.05 6.38
CA GLN A 336 11.21 18.18 6.36
C GLN A 336 10.82 18.61 4.93
N SER A 337 10.67 17.65 4.02
CA SER A 337 10.04 17.78 2.71
C SER A 337 8.56 17.38 2.81
N GLY A 338 7.82 17.37 1.68
CA GLY A 338 6.42 16.97 1.66
C GLY A 338 6.17 15.47 1.86
N SER A 339 4.89 15.09 1.91
CA SER A 339 4.43 13.69 1.94
C SER A 339 4.77 12.95 0.63
N ALA A 340 4.57 11.64 0.60
CA ALA A 340 4.38 10.91 -0.65
C ALA A 340 3.02 11.23 -1.28
N HIS A 341 2.68 10.54 -2.37
CA HIS A 341 1.36 10.57 -3.00
C HIS A 341 0.24 10.47 -1.95
N ALA A 342 -0.64 11.47 -1.93
CA ALA A 342 -1.66 11.66 -0.91
C ALA A 342 -3.05 11.82 -1.52
N VAL A 343 -4.05 11.43 -0.74
CA VAL A 343 -5.47 11.57 -1.08
C VAL A 343 -6.12 12.55 -0.11
N MET A 344 -6.87 13.53 -0.63
CA MET A 344 -7.81 14.32 0.16
C MET A 344 -9.24 13.88 -0.13
N ASP A 345 -9.90 13.31 0.87
CA ASP A 345 -11.28 12.88 0.82
C ASP A 345 -12.17 13.86 1.60
N ILE A 346 -13.01 14.60 0.88
CA ILE A 346 -13.88 15.65 1.41
C ILE A 346 -15.34 15.21 1.27
N GLY A 347 -15.92 14.74 2.36
CA GLY A 347 -17.36 14.46 2.44
C GLY A 347 -18.17 15.75 2.38
N LEU A 348 -19.16 15.78 1.50
CA LEU A 348 -20.15 16.84 1.42
C LEU A 348 -21.35 16.52 2.31
N VAL A 349 -21.86 17.51 3.05
CA VAL A 349 -23.09 17.33 3.81
C VAL A 349 -24.28 17.15 2.87
N SER A 350 -25.32 16.46 3.34
CA SER A 350 -26.51 16.17 2.53
C SER A 350 -27.12 17.44 1.94
N GLY A 351 -27.41 17.41 0.63
CA GLY A 351 -27.99 18.54 -0.10
C GLY A 351 -26.98 19.47 -0.75
N LEU A 352 -25.67 19.26 -0.55
CA LEU A 352 -24.61 20.00 -1.26
C LEU A 352 -24.00 19.19 -2.40
N GLU A 353 -23.58 19.90 -3.44
CA GLU A 353 -22.82 19.38 -4.57
C GLU A 353 -21.62 20.29 -4.86
N ALA A 354 -20.52 19.71 -5.36
CA ALA A 354 -19.32 20.44 -5.74
C ALA A 354 -19.37 20.87 -7.21
N ASN A 355 -18.83 22.06 -7.51
CA ASN A 355 -18.68 22.54 -8.87
C ASN A 355 -17.55 21.79 -9.58
N THR A 356 -17.90 21.04 -10.63
CA THR A 356 -16.95 20.22 -11.40
C THR A 356 -16.01 21.03 -12.28
N GLU A 357 -16.39 22.23 -12.72
CA GLU A 357 -15.52 23.11 -13.52
C GLU A 357 -14.33 23.60 -12.70
N ASP A 358 -14.55 23.95 -11.43
CA ASP A 358 -13.49 24.37 -10.51
C ASP A 358 -12.49 23.22 -10.29
N LEU A 359 -13.00 22.00 -10.03
CA LEU A 359 -12.16 20.82 -9.83
C LEU A 359 -11.39 20.45 -11.10
N SER A 360 -12.04 20.50 -12.26
CA SER A 360 -11.38 20.29 -13.55
C SER A 360 -10.29 21.33 -13.81
N THR A 361 -10.50 22.59 -13.42
CA THR A 361 -9.48 23.64 -13.56
C THR A 361 -8.27 23.37 -12.68
N LEU A 362 -8.48 22.86 -11.46
CA LEU A 362 -7.38 22.48 -10.56
C LEU A 362 -6.57 21.28 -11.07
N ALA A 363 -7.22 20.35 -11.78
CA ALA A 363 -6.59 19.15 -12.32
C ALA A 363 -5.94 19.35 -13.70
N SER A 364 -6.53 20.20 -14.56
CA SER A 364 -6.10 20.36 -15.96
C SER A 364 -5.42 21.71 -16.25
N GLY A 365 -5.34 22.59 -15.26
CA GLY A 365 -4.73 23.91 -15.39
C GLY A 365 -3.22 23.86 -15.59
N VAL A 366 -2.63 24.95 -16.08
CA VAL A 366 -1.17 25.08 -16.22
C VAL A 366 -0.47 25.03 -14.86
N ASP A 367 -1.10 25.60 -13.84
CA ASP A 367 -0.68 25.55 -12.43
C ASP A 367 -1.32 24.35 -11.69
N GLN A 368 -1.37 23.19 -12.35
CA GLN A 368 -1.97 21.95 -11.87
C GLN A 368 -1.66 21.73 -10.38
N LEU A 369 -2.71 21.75 -9.55
CA LEU A 369 -2.58 21.61 -8.09
C LEU A 369 -2.89 20.19 -7.63
N ILE A 370 -3.75 19.50 -8.37
CA ILE A 370 -4.17 18.13 -8.11
C ILE A 370 -3.91 17.28 -9.35
N GLU A 371 -3.58 16.01 -9.17
CA GLU A 371 -3.35 15.08 -10.27
C GLU A 371 -4.64 14.58 -10.88
N ASP A 372 -5.63 14.29 -10.03
CA ASP A 372 -6.92 13.74 -10.42
C ASP A 372 -8.00 14.09 -9.40
N TYR A 373 -9.26 14.01 -9.81
CA TYR A 373 -10.40 14.12 -8.90
C TYR A 373 -11.54 13.17 -9.28
N GLU A 374 -12.25 12.68 -8.28
CA GLU A 374 -13.46 11.89 -8.43
C GLU A 374 -14.53 12.43 -7.47
N ILE A 375 -15.78 12.51 -7.93
CA ILE A 375 -16.93 12.74 -7.05
C ILE A 375 -17.71 11.43 -6.95
N LYS A 376 -17.78 10.86 -5.75
CA LYS A 376 -18.39 9.56 -5.51
C LYS A 376 -19.12 9.50 -4.19
N ASP A 377 -20.36 9.03 -4.21
CA ASP A 377 -21.19 8.81 -3.00
C ASP A 377 -21.25 10.02 -2.05
N GLY A 378 -21.24 11.25 -2.59
CA GLY A 378 -21.26 12.49 -1.81
C GLY A 378 -19.89 12.95 -1.30
N HIS A 379 -18.80 12.31 -1.74
CA HIS A 379 -17.42 12.67 -1.43
C HIS A 379 -16.72 13.26 -2.64
N VAL A 380 -15.90 14.28 -2.42
CA VAL A 380 -14.93 14.82 -3.39
C VAL A 380 -13.56 14.27 -3.03
N ILE A 381 -13.03 13.39 -3.88
CA ILE A 381 -11.78 12.66 -3.66
C ILE A 381 -10.73 13.25 -4.60
N LEU A 382 -9.63 13.78 -4.05
CA LEU A 382 -8.56 14.44 -4.80
C LEU A 382 -7.25 13.67 -4.64
N GLN A 383 -6.53 13.44 -5.74
CA GLN A 383 -5.18 12.87 -5.74
C GLN A 383 -4.13 13.98 -5.82
N ILE A 384 -3.11 13.93 -4.99
CA ILE A 384 -2.08 14.98 -4.86
C ILE A 384 -0.70 14.33 -4.79
N ASP A 385 0.22 14.76 -5.63
CA ASP A 385 1.59 14.22 -5.70
C ASP A 385 2.35 14.31 -4.36
N SER A 386 2.24 15.45 -3.67
CA SER A 386 2.87 15.66 -2.36
C SER A 386 2.22 16.82 -1.60
N VAL A 387 1.92 16.62 -0.33
CA VAL A 387 1.47 17.69 0.59
C VAL A 387 2.71 18.27 1.29
N PRO A 388 2.96 19.60 1.21
CA PRO A 388 4.12 20.22 1.83
C PRO A 388 4.12 20.14 3.37
N ALA A 389 5.31 20.09 3.97
CA ALA A 389 5.50 20.11 5.43
C ALA A 389 5.74 21.50 6.02
N ASN A 390 6.00 22.51 5.19
CA ASN A 390 6.32 23.88 5.61
C ASN A 390 5.08 24.81 5.60
N ASN A 391 4.22 24.69 4.59
CA ASN A 391 2.99 25.48 4.43
C ASN A 391 1.76 24.59 4.22
N PHE A 392 0.57 25.17 4.37
CA PHE A 392 -0.66 24.52 3.97
C PHE A 392 -0.79 24.52 2.45
N LEU A 393 -1.19 23.37 1.91
CA LEU A 393 -1.75 23.23 0.57
C LEU A 393 -3.27 23.26 0.72
N CYS A 394 -3.92 24.21 0.04
CA CYS A 394 -5.36 24.42 0.12
C CYS A 394 -6.01 24.20 -1.24
N VAL A 395 -7.04 23.37 -1.27
CA VAL A 395 -7.92 23.18 -2.42
C VAL A 395 -9.25 23.83 -2.09
N GLY A 396 -9.72 24.72 -2.98
CA GLY A 396 -11.01 25.37 -2.78
C GLY A 396 -11.84 25.43 -4.04
N PHE A 397 -13.08 24.95 -3.94
CA PHE A 397 -14.04 24.82 -5.04
C PHE A 397 -15.41 25.33 -4.62
N ARG A 398 -16.19 25.82 -5.57
CA ARG A 398 -17.57 26.28 -5.34
C ARG A 398 -18.49 25.11 -4.99
N ILE A 399 -19.46 25.38 -4.14
CA ILE A 399 -20.49 24.42 -3.75
C ILE A 399 -21.88 24.99 -4.08
N SER A 400 -22.80 24.12 -4.46
CA SER A 400 -24.19 24.47 -4.75
C SER A 400 -25.14 23.67 -3.87
N GLU A 401 -26.20 24.32 -3.39
CA GLU A 401 -27.27 23.66 -2.65
C GLU A 401 -28.29 23.08 -3.65
N LEU A 402 -28.38 21.75 -3.71
CA LEU A 402 -29.37 21.03 -4.51
C LEU A 402 -30.76 21.05 -3.87
N PHE A 403 -30.82 20.88 -2.55
CA PHE A 403 -32.05 20.93 -1.78
C PHE A 403 -31.76 21.27 -0.31
N LYS A 404 -32.74 21.92 0.33
CA LYS A 404 -32.64 22.33 1.73
C LYS A 404 -32.75 21.13 2.66
N VAL A 405 -31.79 21.00 3.58
CA VAL A 405 -31.80 19.96 4.61
C VAL A 405 -31.76 20.61 5.99
N GLY A 406 -32.69 20.20 6.87
CA GLY A 406 -32.68 20.62 8.27
C GLY A 406 -31.84 19.68 9.13
N MET A 407 -31.27 20.19 10.23
CA MET A 407 -30.46 19.41 11.18
C MET A 407 -29.30 18.66 10.50
N LEU A 408 -28.45 19.40 9.78
CA LEU A 408 -27.29 18.84 9.11
C LEU A 408 -26.34 18.19 10.12
N ASN A 409 -25.97 16.94 9.85
CA ASN A 409 -24.87 16.29 10.54
C ASN A 409 -23.56 16.69 9.85
N PRO A 410 -22.48 16.89 10.62
CA PRO A 410 -21.17 17.14 10.06
C PRO A 410 -20.69 16.04 9.11
N ALA A 411 -20.11 16.44 7.99
CA ALA A 411 -19.42 15.54 7.06
C ALA A 411 -17.94 15.39 7.43
N THR A 412 -17.26 14.44 6.80
CA THR A 412 -15.88 14.04 7.14
C THR A 412 -14.85 14.64 6.18
N PHE A 413 -13.75 15.18 6.69
CA PHE A 413 -12.57 15.53 5.88
C PHE A 413 -11.36 14.71 6.33
N THR A 414 -10.83 13.91 5.41
CA THR A 414 -9.79 12.93 5.67
C THR A 414 -8.66 13.02 4.67
N VAL A 415 -7.42 12.97 5.17
CA VAL A 415 -6.20 13.02 4.34
C VAL A 415 -5.26 11.91 4.74
N TYR A 416 -4.76 11.17 3.75
CA TYR A 416 -3.87 10.03 3.96
C TYR A 416 -2.89 9.84 2.80
N GLU A 417 -1.76 9.20 3.07
CA GLU A 417 -0.83 8.78 2.01
C GLU A 417 -1.36 7.53 1.32
N TYR A 418 -1.41 7.52 -0.01
CA TYR A 418 -2.01 6.46 -0.82
C TYR A 418 -1.33 5.09 -0.59
N HIS A 419 0.01 5.08 -0.50
CA HIS A 419 0.81 3.86 -0.32
C HIS A 419 1.07 3.48 1.15
N ALA A 420 0.73 4.37 2.07
CA ALA A 420 0.85 4.14 3.50
C ALA A 420 -0.37 4.72 4.22
N PRO A 421 -1.59 4.19 3.93
CA PRO A 421 -2.79 4.62 4.62
C PRO A 421 -2.66 4.20 6.09
N GLY A 422 -2.16 5.13 6.89
CA GLY A 422 -2.13 5.04 8.33
C GLY A 422 -3.50 5.38 8.89
N VAL A 423 -3.51 5.67 10.19
CA VAL A 423 -4.71 6.16 10.86
C VAL A 423 -5.02 7.56 10.33
N SER A 424 -6.19 7.71 9.70
CA SER A 424 -6.57 8.92 8.96
C SER A 424 -7.56 9.74 9.79
N HIS A 425 -7.32 11.05 9.94
CA HIS A 425 -8.20 11.91 10.73
C HIS A 425 -9.50 12.22 10.01
N VAL A 426 -10.59 12.35 10.76
CA VAL A 426 -11.93 12.65 10.25
C VAL A 426 -12.37 14.01 10.78
N PHE A 427 -11.99 15.10 10.10
CA PHE A 427 -12.51 16.41 10.51
C PHE A 427 -14.01 16.49 10.26
N ARG A 428 -14.77 16.87 11.28
CA ARG A 428 -16.22 17.08 11.16
C ARG A 428 -16.51 18.53 10.81
N LEU A 429 -17.17 18.73 9.66
CA LEU A 429 -17.58 20.03 9.14
C LEU A 429 -18.85 20.60 9.79
#